data_AF-A0AAW9LXW9-F1
#
_entry.id   AF-A0AAW9LXW9-F1
#
_cell.length_a   1.000
_cell.length_b   1.000
_cell.length_c   1.000
_cell.angle_alpha   90.00
_cell.angle_beta   90.00
_cell.angle_gamma   90.00
#
_symmetry.space_group_name_H-M   'P 1'
#
loop_
_entity.id
_entity.type
_entity.pdbx_description
1 polymer ?
#
loop_
_entity_poly.entity_id
_entity_poly.type
_entity_poly.pdbx_seq_one_letter_code
_entity_poly.pdbx_strand_id
1 'polypeptide(L)'
;MSFELPALPYAKDALAPHISAETLEYHYGKHHQTYVTNLNNLIKGTAFEGKSLEEIVRSSEGGVFNNAAQVWNHTFYWNCLAPNAGGEPTGELADAIAVSFGSFAEFKAQFTDAAIKNFGSGWTWLVKGKEGKLAIVSTSNAGTPLTTDATPLMTVDVWEHAYYIDYRNARPGYLEHFWALVNWEFVAKNFAA
;
A
#
# COMPACT_ATOMS: atom_id res chain seq x y z
N MET A 1 -8.01 23.12 7.61
CA MET A 1 -7.65 22.70 6.23
C MET A 1 -8.18 21.30 6.03
N SER A 2 -8.74 21.00 4.85
CA SER A 2 -9.26 19.67 4.50
C SER A 2 -8.20 18.86 3.77
N PHE A 3 -8.24 17.54 3.90
CA PHE A 3 -7.43 16.64 3.08
C PHE A 3 -7.92 16.66 1.64
N GLU A 4 -6.99 16.61 0.69
CA GLU A 4 -7.28 16.46 -0.73
C GLU A 4 -6.86 15.06 -1.18
N LEU A 5 -7.49 14.55 -2.25
CA LEU A 5 -7.07 13.32 -2.90
C LEU A 5 -5.77 13.61 -3.67
N PRO A 6 -4.61 13.06 -3.28
CA PRO A 6 -3.37 13.31 -4.00
C PRO A 6 -3.48 12.79 -5.43
N ALA A 7 -2.95 13.54 -6.41
CA ALA A 7 -2.97 13.10 -7.80
C ALA A 7 -2.27 11.74 -7.97
N LEU A 8 -2.79 10.89 -8.85
CA LEU A 8 -2.10 9.67 -9.25
C LEU A 8 -0.71 10.00 -9.81
N PRO A 9 0.34 9.21 -9.51
CA PRO A 9 1.68 9.42 -10.08
C PRO A 9 1.78 9.19 -11.59
N TYR A 10 0.74 8.62 -12.20
CA TYR A 10 0.68 8.21 -13.61
C TYR A 10 -0.77 8.24 -14.13
N ALA A 11 -0.94 8.11 -15.45
CA ALA A 11 -2.26 8.01 -16.09
C ALA A 11 -2.98 6.71 -15.69
N LYS A 12 -4.32 6.71 -15.70
CA LYS A 12 -5.12 5.56 -15.23
C LYS A 12 -4.92 4.28 -16.05
N ASP A 13 -4.47 4.37 -17.28
CA ASP A 13 -4.16 3.24 -18.16
C ASP A 13 -2.70 2.79 -18.08
N ALA A 14 -1.84 3.50 -17.34
CA ALA A 14 -0.40 3.25 -17.30
C ALA A 14 -0.02 1.90 -16.68
N LEU A 15 -0.91 1.30 -15.87
CA LEU A 15 -0.67 0.00 -15.23
C LEU A 15 -1.24 -1.19 -16.03
N ALA A 16 -1.93 -0.94 -17.15
CA ALA A 16 -2.45 -2.01 -17.98
C ALA A 16 -1.31 -2.77 -18.70
N PRO A 17 -1.44 -4.09 -18.91
CA PRO A 17 -2.60 -4.94 -18.63
C PRO A 17 -2.61 -5.55 -17.22
N HIS A 18 -1.70 -5.15 -16.33
CA HIS A 18 -1.53 -5.74 -15.01
C HIS A 18 -2.60 -5.28 -14.01
N ILE A 19 -3.00 -4.01 -14.10
CA ILE A 19 -4.19 -3.48 -13.42
C ILE A 19 -4.89 -2.56 -14.42
N SER A 20 -6.18 -2.79 -14.67
CA SER A 20 -6.89 -2.08 -15.74
C SER A 20 -7.19 -0.62 -15.38
N ALA A 21 -7.41 0.20 -16.42
CA ALA A 21 -7.90 1.56 -16.24
C ALA A 21 -9.27 1.62 -15.55
N GLU A 22 -10.11 0.60 -15.74
CA GLU A 22 -11.38 0.46 -15.03
C GLU A 22 -11.15 0.27 -13.53
N THR A 23 -10.22 -0.61 -13.15
CA THR A 23 -9.80 -0.76 -11.75
C THR A 23 -9.32 0.56 -11.17
N LEU A 24 -8.49 1.35 -11.89
CA LEU A 24 -8.03 2.64 -11.37
C LEU A 24 -9.14 3.70 -11.29
N GLU A 25 -10.11 3.69 -12.20
CA GLU A 25 -11.28 4.58 -12.13
C GLU A 25 -12.08 4.35 -10.84
N TYR A 26 -12.31 3.09 -10.47
CA TYR A 26 -13.03 2.76 -9.24
C TYR A 26 -12.14 2.87 -8.01
N HIS A 27 -10.97 2.24 -7.99
CA HIS A 27 -10.12 2.15 -6.81
C HIS A 27 -9.56 3.51 -6.38
N TYR A 28 -9.04 4.30 -7.31
CA TYR A 28 -8.62 5.67 -7.01
C TYR A 28 -9.80 6.65 -7.04
N GLY A 29 -10.54 6.68 -8.16
CA GLY A 29 -11.56 7.71 -8.40
C GLY A 29 -12.86 7.56 -7.60
N LYS A 30 -13.09 6.42 -6.94
CA LYS A 30 -14.25 6.17 -6.09
C LYS A 30 -13.87 5.74 -4.68
N HIS A 31 -13.12 4.64 -4.50
CA HIS A 31 -12.76 4.14 -3.17
C HIS A 31 -11.86 5.12 -2.42
N HIS A 32 -10.70 5.48 -2.98
CA HIS A 32 -9.77 6.43 -2.36
C HIS A 32 -10.42 7.82 -2.16
N GLN A 33 -11.12 8.34 -3.17
CA GLN A 33 -11.89 9.58 -3.05
C GLN A 33 -12.92 9.55 -1.91
N THR A 34 -13.63 8.44 -1.74
CA THR A 34 -14.64 8.29 -0.68
C THR A 34 -13.99 8.31 0.71
N TYR A 35 -12.82 7.69 0.87
CA TYR A 35 -12.07 7.77 2.14
C TYR A 35 -11.68 9.20 2.49
N VAL A 36 -11.21 9.99 1.50
CA VAL A 36 -10.90 11.42 1.70
C VAL A 36 -12.14 12.21 2.11
N THR A 37 -13.26 12.03 1.38
CA THR A 37 -14.52 12.72 1.68
C THR A 37 -15.03 12.38 3.08
N ASN A 38 -15.04 11.10 3.42
CA ASN A 38 -15.50 10.63 4.73
C ASN A 38 -14.59 11.12 5.86
N LEU A 39 -13.27 11.09 5.68
CA LEU A 39 -12.33 11.61 6.66
C LEU A 39 -12.61 13.09 6.97
N ASN A 40 -12.73 13.92 5.93
CA ASN A 40 -13.02 15.34 6.07
C ASN A 40 -14.35 15.59 6.81
N ASN A 41 -15.38 14.78 6.54
CA ASN A 41 -16.66 14.89 7.25
C ASN A 41 -16.54 14.49 8.73
N LEU A 42 -15.78 13.45 9.03
CA LEU A 42 -15.64 12.90 10.39
C LEU A 42 -14.76 13.77 11.30
N ILE A 43 -13.74 14.44 10.75
CA ILE A 43 -12.84 15.26 11.56
C ILE A 43 -13.36 16.68 11.79
N LYS A 44 -14.37 17.14 11.03
CA LYS A 44 -14.85 18.52 11.09
C LYS A 44 -15.35 18.88 12.49
N GLY A 45 -14.84 19.98 13.05
CA GLY A 45 -15.12 20.45 14.42
C GLY A 45 -14.59 19.56 15.55
N THR A 46 -13.68 18.63 15.26
CA THR A 46 -13.07 17.73 16.25
C THR A 46 -11.63 18.12 16.58
N ALA A 47 -11.03 17.49 17.59
CA ALA A 47 -9.61 17.64 17.93
C ALA A 47 -8.63 17.10 16.85
N PHE A 48 -9.14 16.48 15.79
CA PHE A 48 -8.34 16.03 14.65
C PHE A 48 -8.22 17.10 13.55
N GLU A 49 -9.02 18.17 13.57
CA GLU A 49 -8.85 19.26 12.61
C GLU A 49 -7.46 19.89 12.72
N GLY A 50 -6.79 20.06 11.57
CA GLY A 50 -5.48 20.70 11.48
C GLY A 50 -4.30 19.79 11.79
N LYS A 51 -4.52 18.54 12.24
CA LYS A 51 -3.46 17.52 12.32
C LYS A 51 -3.09 17.01 10.93
N SER A 52 -1.85 16.54 10.79
CA SER A 52 -1.41 15.78 9.61
C SER A 52 -2.11 14.41 9.54
N LEU A 53 -2.07 13.79 8.37
CA LEU A 53 -2.72 12.49 8.15
C LEU A 53 -2.11 11.41 9.06
N GLU A 54 -0.79 11.40 9.18
CA GLU A 54 -0.02 10.48 10.03
C GLU A 54 -0.35 10.66 11.51
N GLU A 55 -0.48 11.91 11.98
CA GLU A 55 -0.89 12.18 13.37
C GLU A 55 -2.30 11.68 13.65
N ILE A 56 -3.23 11.84 12.71
CA ILE A 56 -4.60 11.31 12.84
C ILE A 56 -4.56 9.78 12.89
N VAL A 57 -3.84 9.13 11.97
CA VAL A 57 -3.68 7.66 11.97
C VAL A 57 -3.15 7.15 13.30
N ARG A 58 -2.16 7.83 13.90
CA ARG A 58 -1.53 7.41 15.16
C ARG A 58 -2.33 7.73 16.41
N SER A 59 -3.32 8.63 16.35
CA SER A 59 -4.03 9.14 17.54
C SER A 59 -5.55 8.99 17.49
N SER A 60 -6.09 8.33 16.47
CA SER A 60 -7.53 8.10 16.31
C SER A 60 -7.90 6.62 16.36
N GLU A 61 -9.19 6.34 16.48
CA GLU A 61 -9.78 5.01 16.48
C GLU A 61 -11.09 5.01 15.65
N GLY A 62 -11.69 3.83 15.49
CA GLY A 62 -12.99 3.68 14.83
C GLY A 62 -13.05 4.26 13.41
N GLY A 63 -14.13 4.99 13.09
CA GLY A 63 -14.36 5.54 11.75
C GLY A 63 -13.31 6.55 11.30
N VAL A 64 -12.77 7.37 12.22
CA VAL A 64 -11.73 8.35 11.88
C VAL A 64 -10.45 7.61 11.48
N PHE A 65 -10.02 6.64 12.29
CA PHE A 65 -8.85 5.80 11.98
C PHE A 65 -9.02 5.09 10.64
N ASN A 66 -10.17 4.44 10.42
CA ASN A 66 -10.41 3.66 9.21
C ASN A 66 -10.25 4.51 7.95
N ASN A 67 -10.81 5.73 7.92
CA ASN A 67 -10.72 6.58 6.75
C ASN A 67 -9.33 7.23 6.63
N ALA A 68 -8.73 7.71 7.72
CA ALA A 68 -7.40 8.29 7.71
C ALA A 68 -6.34 7.29 7.22
N ALA A 69 -6.36 6.09 7.77
CA ALA A 69 -5.42 5.04 7.41
C ALA A 69 -5.65 4.56 5.97
N GLN A 70 -6.90 4.45 5.50
CA GLN A 70 -7.14 4.08 4.10
C GLN A 70 -6.69 5.17 3.12
N VAL A 71 -6.86 6.48 3.41
CA VAL A 71 -6.28 7.54 2.58
C VAL A 71 -4.75 7.39 2.49
N TRP A 72 -4.11 7.15 3.63
CA TRP A 72 -2.66 6.99 3.66
C TRP A 72 -2.20 5.73 2.92
N ASN A 73 -2.82 4.58 3.21
CA ASN A 73 -2.49 3.28 2.61
C ASN A 73 -2.64 3.31 1.08
N HIS A 74 -3.71 3.90 0.55
CA HIS A 74 -3.92 4.01 -0.89
C HIS A 74 -2.90 4.96 -1.53
N THR A 75 -2.64 6.12 -0.92
CA THR A 75 -1.61 7.04 -1.42
C THR A 75 -0.24 6.35 -1.47
N PHE A 76 0.10 5.58 -0.44
CA PHE A 76 1.33 4.79 -0.40
C PHE A 76 1.35 3.68 -1.47
N TYR A 77 0.23 2.97 -1.64
CA TYR A 77 0.08 1.92 -2.65
C TYR A 77 0.27 2.43 -4.08
N TRP A 78 -0.32 3.57 -4.45
CA TRP A 78 -0.12 4.14 -5.80
C TRP A 78 1.33 4.48 -6.07
N ASN A 79 2.10 4.89 -5.06
CA ASN A 79 3.52 5.14 -5.22
C ASN A 79 4.37 3.85 -5.25
N CYS A 80 3.86 2.74 -4.69
CA CYS A 80 4.49 1.42 -4.80
C CYS A 80 4.38 0.82 -6.22
N LEU A 81 3.59 1.43 -7.11
CA LEU A 81 3.40 0.98 -8.48
C LEU A 81 3.94 2.02 -9.46
N ALA A 82 4.38 1.58 -10.64
CA ALA A 82 4.76 2.46 -11.73
C ALA A 82 4.67 1.76 -13.09
N PRO A 83 4.41 2.51 -14.19
CA PRO A 83 4.63 2.00 -15.54
C PRO A 83 6.12 1.72 -15.77
N ASN A 84 6.43 0.75 -16.63
CA ASN A 84 7.80 0.39 -17.00
C ASN A 84 8.72 0.05 -15.81
N ALA A 85 8.14 -0.47 -14.73
CA ALA A 85 8.83 -0.87 -13.51
C ALA A 85 8.87 -2.40 -13.37
N GLY A 86 8.77 -2.91 -12.13
CA GLY A 86 8.92 -4.33 -11.85
C GLY A 86 10.37 -4.79 -11.93
N GLY A 87 10.58 -6.07 -12.26
CA GLY A 87 11.90 -6.69 -12.17
C GLY A 87 12.34 -6.86 -10.72
N GLU A 88 13.64 -6.72 -10.47
CA GLU A 88 14.25 -6.90 -9.15
C GLU A 88 14.82 -5.58 -8.62
N PRO A 89 14.83 -5.36 -7.29
CA PRO A 89 15.50 -4.21 -6.70
C PRO A 89 17.02 -4.30 -6.91
N THR A 90 17.70 -3.16 -6.77
CA THR A 90 19.16 -3.07 -6.85
C THR A 90 19.73 -2.31 -5.64
N GLY A 91 21.06 -2.32 -5.51
CA GLY A 91 21.76 -1.58 -4.46
C GLY A 91 21.45 -2.07 -3.05
N GLU A 92 21.52 -1.16 -2.07
CA GLU A 92 21.41 -1.48 -0.64
C GLU A 92 20.07 -2.18 -0.28
N LEU A 93 18.99 -1.87 -1.00
CA LEU A 93 17.71 -2.54 -0.80
C LEU A 93 17.78 -4.02 -1.21
N ALA A 94 18.43 -4.35 -2.33
CA ALA A 94 18.60 -5.72 -2.78
C ALA A 94 19.45 -6.54 -1.78
N ASP A 95 20.52 -5.93 -1.28
CA ASP A 95 21.38 -6.53 -0.25
C ASP A 95 20.61 -6.77 1.05
N ALA A 96 19.81 -5.79 1.51
CA ALA A 96 19.00 -5.92 2.72
C ALA A 96 17.92 -7.02 2.60
N ILE A 97 17.34 -7.16 1.40
CA ILE A 97 16.41 -8.26 1.08
C ILE A 97 17.13 -9.60 1.12
N ALA A 98 18.30 -9.73 0.49
CA ALA A 98 19.08 -10.96 0.51
C ALA A 98 19.51 -11.35 1.94
N VAL A 99 19.92 -10.38 2.77
CA VAL A 99 20.27 -10.61 4.18
C VAL A 99 19.05 -11.06 5.00
N SER A 100 17.88 -10.46 4.77
CA SER A 100 16.70 -10.73 5.59
C SER A 100 15.93 -11.99 5.18
N PHE A 101 15.94 -12.34 3.89
CA PHE A 101 15.10 -13.40 3.32
C PHE A 101 15.89 -14.49 2.59
N GLY A 102 17.21 -14.35 2.46
CA GLY A 102 18.11 -15.26 1.74
C GLY A 102 18.31 -14.87 0.27
N SER A 103 17.23 -14.57 -0.45
CA SER A 103 17.29 -14.10 -1.84
C SER A 103 16.04 -13.28 -2.18
N PHE A 104 16.07 -12.56 -3.32
CA PHE A 104 14.88 -11.89 -3.84
C PHE A 104 13.75 -12.87 -4.20
N ALA A 105 14.07 -14.04 -4.73
CA ALA A 105 13.07 -15.04 -5.08
C ALA A 105 12.32 -15.56 -3.84
N GLU A 106 13.05 -15.82 -2.75
CA GLU A 106 12.52 -16.27 -1.47
C GLU A 106 11.69 -15.16 -0.80
N PHE A 107 12.14 -13.91 -0.88
CA PHE A 107 11.34 -12.75 -0.46
C PHE A 107 10.02 -12.67 -1.25
N LYS A 108 10.11 -12.71 -2.58
CA LYS A 108 8.94 -12.66 -3.48
C LYS A 108 7.95 -13.78 -3.16
N ALA A 109 8.44 -14.99 -2.93
CA ALA A 109 7.61 -16.14 -2.56
C ALA A 109 6.91 -15.93 -1.21
N GLN A 110 7.65 -15.50 -0.17
CA GLN A 110 7.10 -15.25 1.17
C GLN A 110 6.08 -14.09 1.17
N PHE A 111 6.37 -13.00 0.46
CA PHE A 111 5.47 -11.86 0.38
C PHE A 111 4.17 -12.22 -0.36
N THR A 112 4.30 -12.95 -1.47
CA THR A 112 3.15 -13.45 -2.24
C THR A 112 2.27 -14.37 -1.40
N ASP A 113 2.88 -15.32 -0.67
CA ASP A 113 2.16 -16.24 0.21
C ASP A 113 1.40 -15.50 1.33
N ALA A 114 2.06 -14.52 1.97
CA ALA A 114 1.45 -13.69 3.00
C ALA A 114 0.25 -12.86 2.48
N ALA A 115 0.34 -12.33 1.26
CA ALA A 115 -0.74 -11.57 0.61
C ALA A 115 -1.93 -12.46 0.20
N ILE A 116 -1.65 -13.66 -0.33
CA ILE A 116 -2.70 -14.63 -0.69
C ILE A 116 -3.43 -15.09 0.58
N LYS A 117 -2.70 -15.41 1.65
CA LYS A 117 -3.26 -15.94 2.90
C LYS A 117 -3.89 -14.89 3.82
N ASN A 118 -3.76 -13.60 3.53
CA ASN A 118 -4.38 -12.55 4.32
C ASN A 118 -5.92 -12.61 4.19
N PHE A 119 -6.58 -13.22 5.17
CA PHE A 119 -7.99 -13.55 5.08
C PHE A 119 -8.89 -12.30 5.16
N GLY A 120 -9.82 -12.20 4.21
CA GLY A 120 -10.71 -11.05 4.08
C GLY A 120 -10.01 -9.85 3.45
N SER A 121 -10.40 -8.65 3.93
CA SER A 121 -9.87 -7.37 3.50
C SER A 121 -8.60 -7.00 4.27
N GLY A 122 -7.61 -6.45 3.57
CA GLY A 122 -6.38 -6.03 4.23
C GLY A 122 -5.27 -5.65 3.27
N TRP A 123 -4.07 -5.57 3.83
CA TRP A 123 -2.85 -5.15 3.15
C TRP A 123 -1.70 -6.06 3.56
N THR A 124 -0.75 -6.27 2.67
CA THR A 124 0.51 -6.95 3.00
C THR A 124 1.68 -6.04 2.70
N TRP A 125 2.60 -5.95 3.66
CA TRP A 125 3.63 -4.92 3.72
C TRP A 125 5.01 -5.54 3.80
N LEU A 126 5.98 -4.90 3.14
CA LEU A 126 7.38 -5.00 3.48
C LEU A 126 7.68 -3.83 4.40
N VAL A 127 8.26 -4.11 5.57
CA VAL A 127 8.59 -3.10 6.57
C VAL A 127 10.04 -3.21 7.00
N LYS A 128 10.64 -2.07 7.36
CA LYS A 128 11.92 -1.97 8.07
C LYS A 128 11.64 -1.88 9.55
N GLY A 129 12.04 -2.90 10.32
CA GLY A 129 11.94 -2.90 11.77
C GLY A 129 13.05 -2.08 12.43
N LYS A 130 13.06 -2.09 13.76
CA LYS A 130 14.20 -1.57 14.55
C LYS A 130 15.47 -2.33 14.13
N GLU A 131 16.62 -1.63 14.14
CA GLU A 131 17.93 -2.17 13.72
C GLU A 131 18.06 -2.46 12.21
N GLY A 132 17.10 -2.01 11.39
CA GLY A 132 17.19 -2.09 9.92
C GLY A 132 16.79 -3.44 9.32
N LYS A 133 16.40 -4.42 10.14
CA LYS A 133 15.95 -5.73 9.67
C LYS A 133 14.61 -5.62 8.92
N LEU A 134 14.52 -6.27 7.75
CA LEU A 134 13.28 -6.30 6.99
C LEU A 134 12.35 -7.41 7.47
N ALA A 135 11.04 -7.16 7.39
CA ALA A 135 10.00 -8.13 7.72
C ALA A 135 8.80 -7.99 6.78
N ILE A 136 8.05 -9.08 6.63
CA ILE A 136 6.75 -9.10 5.95
C ILE A 136 5.67 -9.16 7.01
N VAL A 137 4.70 -8.25 6.93
CA VAL A 137 3.55 -8.23 7.85
C VAL A 137 2.26 -8.04 7.05
N SER A 138 1.18 -8.68 7.51
CA SER A 138 -0.16 -8.49 6.96
C SER A 138 -1.04 -7.78 7.99
N THR A 139 -1.81 -6.80 7.53
CA THR A 139 -2.78 -6.08 8.35
C THR A 139 -4.18 -6.33 7.84
N SER A 140 -5.16 -6.31 8.74
CA SER A 140 -6.57 -6.44 8.41
C SER A 140 -7.21 -5.06 8.24
N ASN A 141 -8.17 -4.97 7.31
CA ASN A 141 -8.94 -3.79 7.03
C ASN A 141 -8.06 -2.56 6.73
N ALA A 142 -8.16 -1.51 7.55
CA ALA A 142 -7.40 -0.27 7.41
C ALA A 142 -6.07 -0.28 8.18
N GLY A 143 -5.76 -1.37 8.90
CA GLY A 143 -4.54 -1.46 9.71
C GLY A 143 -3.29 -1.15 8.91
N THR A 144 -2.34 -0.46 9.53
CA THR A 144 -1.15 0.06 8.85
C THR A 144 0.07 0.02 9.79
N PRO A 145 1.28 -0.26 9.29
CA PRO A 145 2.50 -0.22 10.10
C PRO A 145 2.78 1.13 10.77
N LEU A 146 2.13 2.24 10.36
CA LEU A 146 2.29 3.56 10.97
C LEU A 146 1.93 3.62 12.47
N THR A 147 1.11 2.69 12.96
CA THR A 147 0.76 2.57 14.39
C THR A 147 1.74 1.68 15.17
N THR A 148 2.85 1.30 14.54
CA THR A 148 3.92 0.49 15.13
C THR A 148 5.25 1.25 15.00
N ASP A 149 6.32 0.68 15.52
CA ASP A 149 7.67 1.23 15.36
C ASP A 149 8.32 0.86 14.01
N ALA A 150 7.64 0.12 13.14
CA ALA A 150 8.16 -0.30 11.85
C ALA A 150 7.91 0.76 10.76
N THR A 151 8.87 0.94 9.86
CA THR A 151 8.74 1.82 8.69
C THR A 151 8.21 1.04 7.48
N PRO A 152 7.06 1.39 6.90
CA PRO A 152 6.57 0.75 5.68
C PRO A 152 7.45 1.11 4.47
N LEU A 153 7.80 0.09 3.69
CA LEU A 153 8.63 0.24 2.48
C LEU A 153 7.86 -0.02 1.19
N MET A 154 7.03 -1.07 1.19
CA MET A 154 6.19 -1.49 0.07
C MET A 154 4.88 -2.05 0.62
N THR A 155 3.78 -1.90 -0.11
CA THR A 155 2.50 -2.53 0.22
C THR A 155 1.82 -3.09 -1.01
N VAL A 156 0.96 -4.07 -0.81
CA VAL A 156 -0.04 -4.52 -1.77
C VAL A 156 -1.42 -4.49 -1.13
N ASP A 157 -2.39 -3.90 -1.84
CA ASP A 157 -3.79 -3.95 -1.46
C ASP A 157 -4.35 -5.34 -1.80
N VAL A 158 -4.96 -6.01 -0.83
CA VAL A 158 -5.65 -7.31 -1.04
C VAL A 158 -7.13 -7.25 -0.65
N TRP A 159 -7.69 -6.04 -0.49
CA TRP A 159 -9.13 -5.87 -0.58
C TRP A 159 -9.62 -6.29 -1.95
N GLU A 160 -10.78 -6.95 -2.03
CA GLU A 160 -11.28 -7.48 -3.30
C GLU A 160 -11.43 -6.40 -4.37
N HIS A 161 -11.79 -5.17 -4.01
CA HIS A 161 -11.93 -4.08 -4.98
C HIS A 161 -10.62 -3.72 -5.71
N ALA A 162 -9.45 -4.10 -5.18
CA ALA A 162 -8.16 -3.88 -5.84
C ALA A 162 -7.97 -4.78 -7.08
N TYR A 163 -8.69 -5.90 -7.17
CA TYR A 163 -8.45 -6.90 -8.20
C TYR A 163 -9.72 -7.55 -8.77
N TYR A 164 -10.90 -7.37 -8.18
CA TYR A 164 -12.07 -8.17 -8.57
C TYR A 164 -12.51 -7.89 -10.01
N ILE A 165 -12.31 -6.68 -10.53
CA ILE A 165 -12.62 -6.29 -11.92
C ILE A 165 -11.73 -7.05 -12.91
N ASP A 166 -10.46 -7.27 -12.58
CA ASP A 166 -9.48 -7.86 -13.49
C ASP A 166 -9.30 -9.37 -13.28
N TYR A 167 -9.41 -9.84 -12.04
CA TYR A 167 -9.04 -11.20 -11.62
C TYR A 167 -10.16 -11.96 -10.90
N ARG A 168 -11.30 -11.32 -10.59
CA ARG A 168 -12.39 -11.91 -9.79
C ARG A 168 -11.83 -12.56 -8.52
N ASN A 169 -12.12 -13.83 -8.26
CA ASN A 169 -11.63 -14.55 -7.08
C ASN A 169 -10.13 -14.93 -7.16
N ALA A 170 -9.49 -14.77 -8.31
CA ALA A 170 -8.12 -15.23 -8.55
C ALA A 170 -7.07 -14.23 -8.03
N ARG A 171 -7.12 -13.93 -6.72
CA ARG A 171 -6.12 -13.10 -6.04
C ARG A 171 -4.66 -13.51 -6.36
N PRO A 172 -4.28 -14.81 -6.46
CA PRO A 172 -2.93 -15.18 -6.87
C PRO A 172 -2.50 -14.63 -8.23
N GLY A 173 -3.43 -14.57 -9.20
CA GLY A 173 -3.15 -13.98 -10.53
C GLY A 173 -2.89 -12.47 -10.44
N TYR A 174 -3.65 -11.77 -9.61
CA TYR A 174 -3.37 -10.35 -9.31
C TYR A 174 -1.97 -10.16 -8.71
N LEU A 175 -1.56 -10.99 -7.74
CA LEU A 175 -0.23 -10.87 -7.14
C LEU A 175 0.90 -11.16 -8.14
N GLU A 176 0.70 -12.10 -9.07
CA GLU A 176 1.67 -12.33 -10.15
C GLU A 176 1.91 -11.06 -10.97
N HIS A 177 0.83 -10.35 -11.31
CA HIS A 177 0.88 -9.11 -12.08
C HIS A 177 1.33 -7.89 -11.28
N PHE A 178 1.05 -7.84 -9.97
CA PHE A 178 1.57 -6.81 -9.07
C PHE A 178 3.10 -6.71 -9.15
N TRP A 179 3.81 -7.85 -9.20
CA TRP A 179 5.28 -7.85 -9.28
C TRP A 179 5.84 -7.23 -10.55
N ALA A 180 5.07 -7.17 -11.65
CA ALA A 180 5.48 -6.48 -12.87
C ALA A 180 5.37 -4.94 -12.76
N LEU A 181 4.71 -4.44 -11.71
CA LEU A 181 4.44 -3.02 -11.52
C LEU A 181 5.24 -2.40 -10.37
N VAL A 182 5.91 -3.20 -9.54
CA VAL A 182 6.56 -2.70 -8.32
C VAL A 182 7.57 -1.60 -8.66
N ASN A 183 7.36 -0.44 -8.06
CA ASN A 183 8.24 0.71 -8.16
C ASN A 183 9.38 0.62 -7.13
N TRP A 184 10.45 -0.07 -7.52
CA TRP A 184 11.62 -0.25 -6.65
C TRP A 184 12.32 1.07 -6.26
N GLU A 185 12.18 2.14 -7.05
CA GLU A 185 12.72 3.46 -6.69
C GLU A 185 12.02 4.04 -5.46
N PHE A 186 10.68 3.91 -5.40
CA PHE A 186 9.91 4.34 -4.23
C PHE A 186 10.25 3.49 -3.00
N VAL A 187 10.37 2.17 -3.16
CA VAL A 187 10.75 1.27 -2.06
C VAL A 187 12.15 1.60 -1.55
N ALA A 188 13.11 1.85 -2.44
CA ALA A 188 14.47 2.24 -2.08
C ALA A 188 14.52 3.60 -1.36
N LYS A 189 13.71 4.58 -1.81
CA LYS A 189 13.58 5.88 -1.14
C LYS A 189 13.05 5.73 0.29
N ASN A 190 12.05 4.88 0.49
CA ASN A 190 11.52 4.59 1.83
C ASN A 190 12.54 3.84 2.70
N PHE A 191 13.36 2.98 2.09
CA PHE A 191 14.39 2.24 2.80
C PHE A 191 15.51 3.14 3.30
N ALA A 192 15.90 4.16 2.51
CA ALA A 192 16.96 5.10 2.83
C ALA A 192 16.57 6.21 3.82
N ALA A 193 15.26 6.39 4.09
CA ALA A 193 14.73 7.35 5.07
C ALA A 193 14.92 6.86 6.52
#